data_AF-A0A969MNA1-F1
#
_entry.id   AF-A0A969MNA1-F1
#
_cell.length_a   1.000
_cell.length_b   1.000
_cell.length_c   1.000
_cell.angle_alpha   90.00
_cell.angle_beta   90.00
_cell.angle_gamma   90.00
#
_symmetry.space_group_name_H-M   'P 1'
#
loop_
_entity.id
_entity.type
_entity.pdbx_description
1 polymer ?
#
loop_
_entity_poly.entity_id
_entity_poly.type
_entity_poly.pdbx_seq_one_letter_code
_entity_poly.pdbx_strand_id
1 'polypeptide(L)'
;MGYTSKHGRRPSEYASKSSHSHIINDNSLRDFLNQCNLPKLASEVSLDDCDRLTHKPVANNPIRNVVAIDGGYTEVSVQTGFPSSTVCFFQIGALIFSIDDLEGLDKQPFIDPEDMAKLKQIQRLKFTLPVRNVQVKTEG
;
A
#
# COMPACT_ATOMS: atom_id res chain seq x y z
N MET A 1 -13.20 17.79 7.96
CA MET A 1 -14.27 17.61 6.95
C MET A 1 -13.73 16.71 5.85
N GLY A 2 -14.19 15.45 5.86
CA GLY A 2 -13.76 14.40 4.94
C GLY A 2 -14.68 13.22 5.17
N TYR A 3 -15.90 13.30 4.60
CA TYR A 3 -16.93 12.29 4.79
C TYR A 3 -16.58 11.05 3.95
N THR A 4 -16.07 10.02 4.61
CA THR A 4 -15.95 8.67 4.07
C THR A 4 -17.05 7.81 4.68
N SER A 5 -17.77 7.07 3.83
CA SER A 5 -18.96 6.31 4.23
C SER A 5 -18.66 5.31 5.35
N LYS A 6 -19.59 5.15 6.30
CA LYS A 6 -19.42 4.34 7.52
C LYS A 6 -19.08 2.85 7.28
N HIS A 7 -19.29 2.28 6.09
CA HIS A 7 -19.22 0.82 5.86
C HIS A 7 -18.48 0.38 4.59
N GLY A 8 -17.57 1.17 4.01
CA GLY A 8 -16.79 0.66 2.87
C GLY A 8 -15.67 1.56 2.37
N ARG A 9 -14.60 0.93 1.89
CA ARG A 9 -13.49 1.56 1.13
C ARG A 9 -13.93 1.91 -0.28
N ARG A 10 -15.00 2.69 -0.43
CA ARG A 10 -15.32 3.29 -1.73
C ARG A 10 -14.57 4.62 -1.84
N PRO A 11 -13.87 4.88 -2.95
CA PRO A 11 -13.35 6.21 -3.26
C PRO A 11 -14.47 7.25 -3.14
N SER A 12 -14.12 8.49 -2.78
CA SER A 12 -15.06 9.61 -2.65
C SER A 12 -15.79 9.99 -3.93
N GLU A 13 -15.41 9.40 -5.07
CA GLU A 13 -15.92 9.74 -6.39
C GLU A 13 -16.46 8.50 -7.11
N TYR A 14 -17.76 8.50 -7.42
CA TYR A 14 -18.38 7.59 -8.40
C TYR A 14 -18.43 8.25 -9.79
N ALA A 15 -17.36 8.92 -10.19
CA ALA A 15 -17.30 9.49 -11.53
C ALA A 15 -16.96 8.36 -12.52
N SER A 16 -17.88 8.06 -13.45
CA SER A 16 -17.59 7.19 -14.58
C SER A 16 -16.40 7.77 -15.34
N LYS A 17 -15.27 7.06 -15.35
CA LYS A 17 -14.02 7.61 -15.92
C LYS A 17 -14.10 7.89 -17.43
N SER A 18 -15.12 7.36 -18.10
CA SER A 18 -15.40 7.56 -19.52
C SER A 18 -15.80 9.01 -19.87
N SER A 19 -16.30 9.81 -18.92
CA SER A 19 -16.67 11.21 -19.17
C SER A 19 -15.50 12.19 -19.11
N HIS A 20 -14.31 11.78 -18.65
CA HIS A 20 -13.14 12.67 -18.57
C HIS A 20 -12.62 13.12 -19.94
N SER A 21 -12.97 12.40 -21.02
CA SER A 21 -12.68 12.77 -22.41
C SER A 21 -13.26 14.15 -22.77
N HIS A 22 -14.42 14.51 -22.19
CA HIS A 22 -15.05 15.81 -22.42
C HIS A 22 -14.31 16.95 -21.72
N ILE A 23 -13.71 16.69 -20.56
CA ILE A 23 -12.93 17.67 -19.80
C ILE A 23 -11.60 17.95 -20.50
N ILE A 24 -10.90 16.91 -20.98
CA ILE A 24 -9.62 17.04 -21.71
C ILE A 24 -9.78 17.81 -23.04
N ASN A 25 -10.96 17.69 -23.66
CA ASN A 25 -11.28 18.36 -24.93
C ASN A 25 -11.98 19.71 -24.76
N ASP A 26 -12.18 20.17 -23.53
CA ASP A 26 -12.77 21.46 -23.25
C ASP A 26 -11.80 22.61 -23.62
N ASN A 27 -12.29 23.56 -24.42
CA ASN A 27 -11.46 24.67 -24.90
C ASN A 27 -11.00 25.59 -23.76
N SER A 28 -11.84 25.81 -22.73
CA SER A 28 -11.48 26.66 -21.59
C SER A 28 -10.36 26.05 -20.76
N LEU A 29 -10.35 24.72 -20.61
CA LEU A 29 -9.26 24.00 -19.94
C LEU A 29 -7.97 24.09 -20.75
N ARG A 30 -8.03 23.92 -22.08
CA ARG A 30 -6.85 24.02 -22.95
C ARG A 30 -6.26 25.43 -22.93
N ASP A 31 -7.09 26.46 -22.98
CA ASP A 31 -6.66 27.85 -22.91
C ASP A 31 -6.01 28.18 -21.55
N PHE A 32 -6.52 27.60 -20.47
CA PHE A 32 -5.91 27.70 -19.14
C PHE A 32 -4.58 26.95 -19.06
N LEU A 33 -4.49 25.73 -19.58
CA LEU A 33 -3.26 24.94 -19.59
C LEU A 33 -2.16 25.61 -20.43
N ASN A 34 -2.50 26.30 -21.52
CA ASN A 34 -1.55 27.08 -22.31
C ASN A 34 -0.94 28.26 -21.53
N GLN A 35 -1.59 28.72 -20.45
CA GLN A 35 -1.07 29.75 -19.54
C GLN A 35 -0.28 29.15 -18.37
N CYS A 36 -0.26 27.83 -18.22
CA CYS A 36 0.44 27.13 -17.15
C CYS A 36 1.84 26.68 -17.60
N ASN A 37 2.81 26.76 -16.70
CA ASN A 37 4.09 26.08 -16.89
C ASN A 37 3.95 24.61 -16.49
N LEU A 38 3.99 23.73 -17.47
CA LEU A 38 4.05 22.29 -17.23
C LEU A 38 5.47 21.89 -16.77
N PRO A 39 5.60 20.85 -15.93
CA PRO A 39 6.90 20.30 -15.60
C PRO A 39 7.60 19.79 -16.87
N LYS A 40 8.92 19.94 -16.91
CA LYS A 40 9.75 19.46 -18.02
C LYS A 40 9.51 17.98 -18.26
N LEU A 41 9.41 17.60 -19.54
CA LEU A 41 9.39 16.19 -19.93
C LEU A 41 10.76 15.56 -19.66
N ALA A 42 10.80 14.23 -19.50
CA ALA A 42 12.05 13.51 -19.24
C ALA A 42 13.13 13.78 -20.31
N SER A 43 12.74 14.03 -21.56
CA SER A 43 13.62 14.39 -22.66
C SER A 43 14.16 15.83 -22.60
N GLU A 44 13.52 16.71 -21.83
CA GLU A 44 13.87 18.13 -21.67
C GLU A 44 14.68 18.39 -20.39
N VAL A 45 14.83 17.37 -19.55
CA VAL A 45 15.68 17.38 -18.36
C VAL A 45 17.08 16.93 -18.78
N SER A 46 18.00 17.88 -18.92
CA SER A 46 19.43 17.55 -19.00
C SER A 46 19.92 17.16 -17.61
N LEU A 47 20.53 15.97 -17.53
CA LEU A 47 21.21 15.45 -16.35
C LEU A 47 22.73 15.61 -16.49
N ASP A 48 23.19 16.54 -17.33
CA ASP A 48 24.60 16.70 -17.68
C ASP A 48 25.38 17.42 -16.57
N ASP A 49 24.71 18.28 -15.80
CA ASP A 49 25.29 18.99 -14.63
C ASP A 49 25.17 18.19 -13.31
N CYS A 50 24.62 16.97 -13.36
CA CYS A 50 24.46 16.12 -12.18
C CYS A 50 25.63 15.15 -12.05
N ASP A 51 26.16 15.00 -10.84
CA ASP A 51 27.11 13.92 -10.52
C ASP A 51 26.45 12.56 -10.76
N ARG A 52 26.85 11.91 -11.86
CA ARG A 52 26.35 10.58 -12.23
C ARG A 52 27.09 9.52 -11.43
N LEU A 53 26.49 9.09 -10.33
CA LEU A 53 26.92 7.89 -9.63
C LEU A 53 26.38 6.65 -10.37
N THR A 54 27.24 5.98 -11.14
CA THR A 54 26.89 4.70 -11.74
C THR A 54 26.80 3.64 -10.66
N HIS A 55 25.58 3.24 -10.30
CA HIS A 55 25.36 2.12 -9.39
C HIS A 55 25.90 0.83 -10.02
N LYS A 56 26.89 0.21 -9.36
CA LYS A 56 27.38 -1.12 -9.72
C LYS A 56 26.78 -2.13 -8.75
N PRO A 57 25.86 -3.00 -9.20
CA PRO A 57 25.30 -4.02 -8.33
C PRO A 57 26.42 -4.95 -7.83
N VAL A 58 26.27 -5.42 -6.60
CA VAL A 58 27.21 -6.37 -5.99
C VAL A 58 27.11 -7.70 -6.76
N ALA A 59 28.22 -8.14 -7.36
CA ALA A 59 28.23 -9.35 -8.20
C ALA A 59 27.89 -10.63 -7.42
N ASN A 60 28.28 -10.71 -6.14
CA ASN A 60 28.00 -11.84 -5.26
C ASN A 60 27.20 -11.37 -4.06
N ASN A 61 25.87 -11.55 -4.11
CA ASN A 61 24.99 -11.28 -2.97
C ASN A 61 24.80 -12.57 -2.15
N PRO A 62 25.23 -12.62 -0.87
CA PRO A 62 25.03 -13.80 -0.02
C PRO A 62 23.60 -13.93 0.53
N ILE A 63 22.78 -12.89 0.41
CA ILE A 63 21.40 -12.89 0.92
C ILE A 63 20.57 -13.84 0.06
N ARG A 64 19.90 -14.79 0.72
CA ARG A 64 19.05 -15.79 0.04
C ARG A 64 17.58 -15.66 0.41
N ASN A 65 17.30 -15.22 1.64
CA ASN A 65 15.95 -15.18 2.18
C ASN A 65 15.61 -13.75 2.59
N VAL A 66 14.40 -13.33 2.26
CA VAL A 66 13.83 -12.04 2.65
C VAL A 66 12.65 -12.32 3.57
N VAL A 67 12.62 -11.64 4.71
CA VAL A 67 11.51 -11.68 5.67
C VAL A 67 10.89 -10.29 5.73
N ALA A 68 9.67 -10.16 5.24
CA ALA A 68 8.89 -8.93 5.33
C ALA A 68 7.84 -9.08 6.44
N ILE A 69 7.81 -8.13 7.36
CA ILE A 69 6.88 -8.12 8.49
C ILE A 69 6.13 -6.79 8.46
N ASP A 70 4.81 -6.85 8.42
CA ASP A 70 3.93 -5.70 8.54
C ASP A 70 2.77 -6.04 9.47
N GLY A 71 2.21 -5.04 10.13
CA GLY A 71 1.16 -5.27 11.10
C GLY A 71 0.32 -4.03 11.36
N GLY A 72 -0.88 -4.28 11.89
CA GLY A 72 -1.81 -3.22 12.26
C GLY A 72 -2.66 -3.66 13.44
N TYR A 73 -3.28 -2.66 14.05
CA TYR A 73 -4.23 -2.89 15.12
C TYR A 73 -5.53 -2.14 14.85
N THR A 74 -6.61 -2.61 15.47
CA THR A 74 -7.91 -1.94 15.44
C THR A 74 -8.54 -2.05 16.80
N GLU A 75 -8.83 -0.91 17.41
CA GLU A 75 -9.61 -0.85 18.65
C GLU A 75 -11.11 -0.89 18.32
N VAL A 76 -11.84 -1.77 19.02
CA VAL A 76 -13.27 -1.99 18.83
C VAL A 76 -13.98 -1.93 20.17
N SER A 77 -15.09 -1.19 20.23
CA SER A 77 -15.97 -1.17 21.40
C SER A 77 -16.75 -2.47 21.52
N VAL A 78 -16.60 -3.16 22.65
CA VAL A 78 -17.41 -4.32 23.04
C VAL A 78 -18.71 -3.88 23.71
N GLN A 79 -18.64 -2.82 24.52
CA GLN A 79 -19.79 -2.19 25.15
C GLN A 79 -19.69 -0.67 25.02
N THR A 80 -20.73 -0.04 24.50
CA THR A 80 -20.74 1.42 24.24
C THR A 80 -21.38 2.24 25.36
N GLY A 81 -22.22 1.62 26.20
CA GLY A 81 -22.80 2.26 27.38
C GLY A 81 -21.77 2.50 28.49
N PHE A 82 -22.02 3.46 29.38
CA PHE A 82 -21.07 3.82 30.44
C PHE A 82 -21.09 2.79 31.60
N PRO A 83 -19.91 2.29 32.06
CA PRO A 83 -18.58 2.54 31.51
C PRO A 83 -18.35 1.74 30.22
N SER A 84 -17.83 2.42 29.18
CA SER A 84 -17.61 1.77 27.89
C SER A 84 -16.45 0.80 27.94
N SER A 85 -16.57 -0.29 27.20
CA SER A 85 -15.58 -1.36 27.18
C SER A 85 -15.01 -1.55 25.78
N THR A 86 -13.69 -1.61 25.65
CA THR A 86 -12.99 -1.73 24.37
C THR A 86 -11.93 -2.82 24.41
N VAL A 87 -11.72 -3.46 23.24
CA VAL A 87 -10.64 -4.42 23.00
C VAL A 87 -9.84 -3.97 21.78
N CYS A 88 -8.57 -4.32 21.74
CA CYS A 88 -7.71 -4.05 20.60
C CYS A 88 -7.34 -5.37 19.90
N PHE A 89 -7.65 -5.47 18.61
CA PHE A 89 -7.26 -6.60 17.78
C PHE A 89 -6.00 -6.28 17.01
N PHE A 90 -4.95 -7.08 17.19
CA PHE A 90 -3.70 -6.98 16.48
C PHE A 90 -3.60 -8.07 15.41
N GLN A 91 -3.10 -7.68 14.24
CA GLN A 91 -2.74 -8.60 13.17
C GLN A 91 -1.34 -8.28 12.67
N ILE A 92 -0.48 -9.28 12.71
CA ILE A 92 0.87 -9.23 12.15
C ILE A 92 0.91 -10.19 10.97
N GLY A 93 1.27 -9.69 9.80
CA GLY A 93 1.59 -10.47 8.61
C GLY A 93 3.10 -10.62 8.48
N ALA A 94 3.58 -11.85 8.47
CA ALA A 94 4.96 -12.19 8.14
C ALA A 94 5.00 -12.93 6.81
N LEU A 95 5.86 -12.48 5.91
CA LEU A 95 6.10 -13.07 4.61
C LEU A 95 7.56 -13.46 4.49
N ILE A 96 7.82 -14.71 4.11
CA ILE A 96 9.17 -15.25 3.92
C ILE A 96 9.25 -15.76 2.48
N PHE A 97 10.23 -15.28 1.72
CA PHE A 97 10.47 -15.72 0.35
C PHE A 97 11.97 -15.66 0.02
N SER A 98 12.40 -16.40 -1.00
CA SER A 98 13.80 -16.37 -1.43
C SER A 98 14.06 -15.29 -2.49
N ILE A 99 15.31 -14.83 -2.61
CA ILE A 99 15.72 -13.95 -3.72
C ILE A 99 15.55 -14.67 -5.06
N ASP A 100 15.81 -15.98 -5.10
CA ASP A 100 15.68 -16.80 -6.31
C ASP A 100 14.22 -16.82 -6.81
N ASP A 101 13.23 -16.85 -5.91
CA ASP A 101 11.81 -16.75 -6.27
C ASP A 101 11.48 -15.39 -6.92
N LEU A 102 12.10 -14.31 -6.44
CA LEU A 102 11.91 -12.96 -6.97
C LEU A 102 12.58 -12.78 -8.34
N GLU A 103 13.80 -13.29 -8.52
CA GLU A 103 14.51 -13.29 -9.80
C GLU A 103 13.78 -14.16 -10.85
N GLY A 104 13.16 -15.25 -10.42
CA GLY A 104 12.32 -16.09 -11.27
C GLY A 104 11.13 -15.32 -11.85
N LEU A 105 10.48 -14.50 -11.01
CA LEU A 105 9.35 -13.66 -11.40
C LEU A 105 9.74 -12.49 -12.33
N ASP A 106 10.90 -11.86 -12.11
CA ASP A 106 11.39 -10.77 -12.98
C ASP A 106 11.63 -11.24 -14.43
N LYS A 107 12.01 -12.50 -14.60
CA LYS A 107 12.25 -13.12 -15.92
C LYS A 107 10.95 -13.53 -16.64
N GLN A 108 9.80 -13.48 -15.97
CA GLN A 108 8.53 -13.83 -16.59
C GLN A 108 7.95 -12.63 -17.37
N PRO A 109 7.54 -12.82 -18.64
CA PRO A 109 6.97 -11.74 -19.44
C PRO A 109 5.61 -11.25 -18.90
N PHE A 110 4.91 -12.12 -18.15
CA PHE A 110 3.69 -11.82 -17.42
C PHE A 110 3.70 -12.59 -16.11
N ILE A 111 3.34 -11.94 -15.02
CA ILE A 111 3.24 -12.57 -13.70
C ILE A 111 1.89 -13.28 -13.61
N ASP A 112 1.90 -14.62 -13.61
CA ASP A 112 0.69 -15.41 -13.38
C ASP A 112 0.21 -15.26 -11.92
N PRO A 113 -1.10 -15.13 -11.67
CA PRO A 113 -1.66 -15.16 -10.31
C PRO A 113 -1.17 -16.33 -9.44
N GLU A 114 -0.93 -17.52 -10.02
CA GLU A 114 -0.43 -18.70 -9.30
C GLU A 114 1.04 -18.54 -8.87
N ASP A 115 1.89 -17.94 -9.70
CA ASP A 115 3.28 -17.67 -9.34
C ASP A 115 3.38 -16.61 -8.24
N MET A 116 2.47 -15.64 -8.25
CA MET A 116 2.34 -14.68 -7.17
C MET A 116 1.73 -15.29 -5.89
N ALA A 117 1.02 -16.41 -5.98
CA ALA A 117 0.49 -17.11 -4.81
C ALA A 117 1.60 -17.80 -3.99
N LYS A 118 2.70 -18.21 -4.63
CA LYS A 118 3.90 -18.74 -3.96
C LYS A 118 4.58 -17.68 -3.09
N LEU A 119 4.70 -16.44 -3.60
CA LEU A 119 5.20 -15.28 -2.85
C LEU A 119 4.20 -14.69 -1.85
N LYS A 120 2.95 -15.16 -1.80
CA LYS A 120 1.89 -14.60 -0.93
C LYS A 120 1.51 -15.50 0.24
N GLN A 121 2.32 -16.50 0.58
CA GLN A 121 2.14 -17.33 1.78
C GLN A 121 2.43 -16.53 3.07
N ILE A 122 1.60 -15.51 3.32
CA ILE A 122 1.69 -14.64 4.47
C ILE A 122 1.19 -15.40 5.69
N GLN A 123 2.09 -15.65 6.64
CA GLN A 123 1.73 -16.09 7.97
C GLN A 123 1.06 -14.93 8.70
N ARG A 124 -0.17 -15.15 9.18
CA ARG A 124 -0.93 -14.14 9.91
C ARG A 124 -1.02 -14.54 11.37
N LEU A 125 -0.26 -13.84 12.20
CA LEU A 125 -0.32 -13.95 13.66
C LEU A 125 -1.34 -12.93 14.17
N LYS A 126 -2.26 -13.39 15.02
CA LYS A 126 -3.37 -12.59 15.54
C LYS A 126 -3.42 -12.71 17.05
N PHE A 127 -3.62 -11.59 17.73
CA PHE A 127 -3.88 -11.59 19.17
C PHE A 127 -4.79 -10.42 19.54
N THR A 128 -5.48 -10.56 20.67
CA THR A 128 -6.43 -9.57 21.17
C THR A 128 -6.02 -9.15 22.57
N LEU A 129 -6.03 -7.84 22.83
CA LEU A 129 -5.72 -7.28 24.14
C LEU A 129 -6.95 -6.56 24.71
N PRO A 130 -7.25 -6.75 26.02
CA PRO A 130 -8.20 -5.90 26.71
C PRO A 130 -7.65 -4.46 26.80
N VAL A 131 -8.50 -3.45 26.65
CA VAL A 131 -8.06 -2.03 26.70
C VAL A 131 -8.79 -1.26 27.78
N ARG A 132 -10.11 -1.06 27.63
CA ARG A 132 -10.92 -0.31 28.62
C ARG A 132 -11.98 -1.22 29.19
N ASN A 133 -12.07 -1.28 30.52
CA ASN A 133 -13.14 -1.94 31.28
C ASN A 133 -13.41 -3.40 30.85
N VAL A 134 -12.38 -4.09 30.36
CA VAL A 134 -12.37 -5.53 30.02
C VAL A 134 -11.19 -6.16 30.74
N GLN A 135 -11.38 -7.36 31.28
CA GLN A 135 -10.33 -8.15 31.92
C GLN A 135 -10.36 -9.59 31.41
N VAL A 136 -9.19 -10.24 31.39
CA VAL A 136 -9.10 -11.66 31.08
C VAL A 136 -9.56 -12.44 32.31
N LYS A 137 -10.41 -13.46 32.12
CA LYS A 137 -11.01 -14.24 33.23
C LYS A 137 -9.99 -14.89 34.18
N THR A 138 -8.77 -15.11 33.72
CA THR A 138 -7.67 -15.69 34.51
C THR A 138 -6.91 -14.67 35.36
N GLU A 139 -7.20 -13.38 35.21
CA GLU A 139 -6.53 -12.28 35.91
C GLU A 139 -7.41 -11.65 37.02
N GLY A 140 -8.60 -12.22 37.27
CA GLY A 140 -9.60 -11.72 38.23
C GLY A 140 -9.83 -12.65 39.42
#